data_AF-A0A945ADI1-F1
#
_entry.id   AF-A0A945ADI1-F1
#
_cell.length_a   1.000
_cell.length_b   1.000
_cell.length_c   1.000
_cell.angle_alpha   90.00
_cell.angle_beta   90.00
_cell.angle_gamma   90.00
#
_symmetry.space_group_name_H-M   'P 1'
#
loop_
_entity.id
_entity.type
_entity.pdbx_description
1 polymer ?
#
loop_
_entity_poly.entity_id
_entity_poly.type
_entity_poly.pdbx_seq_one_letter_code
_entity_poly.pdbx_strand_id
1 'polypeptide(L)'
;MDIYDFQKIEKHWQEVWEREDTLNVEEDSKKPRAYVLDMFPGPSGPLHMGHVKNYGIGDVVARYRIRQGDNVFRPIGWDAFGLPAEIAAIKHGVHPQEWTDKQIAIQSQQFKSLGIHNDWSSEINTSDPEYYRWNQWLFLKLYEHGLAYQTERSVNWCPQCQTTLANEEVIAGACERCDTEIIEKPLQQWFLKITAYADALLKGLDDLPNWPDRVKTMQRHWIGRSEGAEVFFTIPDQETQLTVFTTRPDTLFGVTFIALSSDHPIAKQVGCYLRENETGMDTGIRAIHPITKENIPIWVADYVLMDYGTGAVMGVP
;
A
#
# COMPACT_ATOMS: atom_id res chain seq x y z
N MET A 1 -9.30 -51.86 -9.13
CA MET A 1 -9.25 -51.07 -7.88
C MET A 1 -10.62 -50.44 -7.78
N ASP A 2 -11.49 -50.95 -6.89
CA ASP A 2 -12.90 -50.54 -6.87
C ASP A 2 -13.16 -49.34 -5.92
N ILE A 3 -12.13 -48.86 -5.20
CA ILE A 3 -12.18 -47.67 -4.33
C ILE A 3 -10.96 -46.79 -4.61
N TYR A 4 -11.19 -45.50 -4.83
CA TYR A 4 -10.14 -44.48 -4.99
C TYR A 4 -9.50 -44.18 -3.62
N ASP A 5 -8.26 -44.65 -3.42
CA ASP A 5 -7.46 -44.41 -2.21
C ASP A 5 -6.54 -43.20 -2.43
N PHE A 6 -7.04 -42.01 -2.10
CA PHE A 6 -6.32 -40.76 -2.30
C PHE A 6 -5.01 -40.70 -1.48
N GLN A 7 -4.98 -41.24 -0.26
CA GLN A 7 -3.77 -41.20 0.59
C GLN A 7 -2.60 -41.92 -0.08
N LYS A 8 -2.88 -43.08 -0.69
CA LYS A 8 -1.87 -43.84 -1.42
C LYS A 8 -1.52 -43.18 -2.76
N ILE A 9 -2.52 -42.70 -3.50
CA ILE A 9 -2.33 -42.17 -4.86
C ILE A 9 -1.60 -40.83 -4.84
N GLU A 10 -2.01 -39.90 -3.97
CA GLU A 10 -1.40 -38.56 -3.85
C GLU A 10 0.07 -38.66 -3.47
N LYS A 11 0.39 -39.43 -2.42
CA LYS A 11 1.77 -39.66 -1.98
C LYS A 11 2.63 -40.24 -3.09
N HIS A 12 2.12 -41.25 -3.80
CA HIS A 12 2.85 -41.86 -4.91
C HIS A 12 3.22 -40.85 -6.00
N TRP A 13 2.27 -40.02 -6.44
CA TRP A 13 2.52 -39.05 -7.50
C TRP A 13 3.41 -37.88 -7.04
N GLN A 14 3.28 -37.44 -5.79
CA GLN A 14 4.18 -36.45 -5.20
C GLN A 14 5.64 -36.93 -5.22
N GLU A 15 5.89 -38.18 -4.80
CA GLU A 15 7.22 -38.80 -4.84
C GLU A 15 7.76 -38.97 -6.27
N VAL A 16 6.88 -39.22 -7.26
CA VAL A 16 7.26 -39.28 -8.67
C VAL A 16 7.72 -37.90 -9.16
N TRP A 17 6.96 -36.84 -8.89
CA TRP A 17 7.28 -35.48 -9.34
C TRP A 17 8.56 -34.93 -8.69
N GLU A 18 8.78 -35.22 -7.41
CA GLU A 18 9.99 -34.83 -6.69
C GLU A 18 11.22 -35.57 -7.24
N ARG A 19 11.10 -36.87 -7.55
CA ARG A 19 12.20 -37.65 -8.14
C ARG A 19 12.54 -37.24 -9.57
N GLU A 20 11.53 -36.95 -10.38
CA GLU A 20 11.70 -36.58 -11.79
C GLU A 20 12.10 -35.11 -11.98
N ASP A 21 12.20 -34.36 -10.88
CA ASP A 21 12.56 -32.95 -10.86
C ASP A 21 11.74 -32.09 -11.83
N THR A 22 10.46 -32.46 -11.98
CA THR A 22 9.53 -31.83 -12.93
C THR A 22 9.21 -30.36 -12.61
N LEU A 23 9.73 -29.86 -11.50
CA LEU A 23 9.41 -28.60 -10.84
C LEU A 23 10.44 -27.50 -11.11
N ASN A 24 11.68 -27.86 -11.44
CA ASN A 24 12.77 -26.89 -11.57
C ASN A 24 12.76 -26.25 -12.96
N VAL A 25 12.97 -24.93 -12.98
CA VAL A 25 13.14 -24.21 -14.23
C VAL A 25 14.52 -24.47 -14.84
N GLU A 26 14.57 -24.69 -16.15
CA GLU A 26 15.83 -24.75 -16.90
C GLU A 26 16.19 -23.33 -17.41
N GLU A 27 17.19 -22.66 -16.86
CA GLU A 27 17.53 -21.27 -17.27
C GLU A 27 17.88 -21.15 -18.77
N ASP A 28 18.64 -22.12 -19.28
CA ASP A 28 19.12 -22.21 -20.67
C ASP A 28 18.16 -22.96 -21.61
N SER A 29 16.89 -23.13 -21.22
CA SER A 29 15.91 -23.82 -22.06
C SER A 29 15.59 -23.04 -23.33
N LYS A 30 15.43 -23.76 -24.45
CA LYS A 30 14.95 -23.20 -25.73
C LYS A 30 13.43 -23.10 -25.82
N LYS A 31 12.72 -23.62 -24.81
CA LYS A 31 11.24 -23.57 -24.73
C LYS A 31 10.76 -22.14 -24.46
N PRO A 32 9.52 -21.79 -24.83
CA PRO A 32 8.92 -20.52 -24.43
C PRO A 32 8.91 -20.36 -22.91
N ARG A 33 9.23 -19.17 -22.40
CA ARG A 33 9.30 -18.90 -20.96
C ARG A 33 7.95 -18.48 -20.41
N ALA A 34 7.64 -18.95 -19.20
CA ALA A 34 6.44 -18.57 -18.47
C ALA A 34 6.80 -18.34 -17.00
N TYR A 35 6.42 -17.19 -16.45
CA TYR A 35 6.52 -16.94 -15.01
C TYR A 35 5.10 -16.90 -14.44
N VAL A 36 4.75 -17.89 -13.63
CA VAL A 36 3.46 -17.97 -12.92
C VAL A 36 3.72 -17.67 -11.45
N LEU A 37 3.23 -16.53 -10.98
CA LEU A 37 3.47 -16.04 -9.62
C LEU A 37 2.16 -15.88 -8.86
N ASP A 38 2.08 -16.52 -7.71
CA ASP A 38 1.08 -16.28 -6.69
C ASP A 38 1.67 -15.31 -5.66
N MET A 39 0.87 -14.42 -5.07
CA MET A 39 1.33 -13.62 -3.93
C MET A 39 1.75 -14.55 -2.79
N PHE A 40 3.05 -14.55 -2.45
CA PHE A 40 3.64 -15.40 -1.43
C PHE A 40 3.03 -15.16 -0.03
N PRO A 41 2.99 -16.18 0.86
CA PRO A 41 2.22 -16.10 2.09
C PRO A 41 3.03 -15.51 3.24
N GLY A 42 2.35 -14.82 4.15
CA GLY A 42 2.90 -14.50 5.45
C GLY A 42 2.92 -15.73 6.37
N PRO A 43 4.04 -16.06 7.03
CA PRO A 43 4.17 -17.21 7.93
C PRO A 43 3.60 -16.91 9.33
N SER A 44 2.39 -16.35 9.41
CA SER A 44 1.73 -16.01 10.69
C SER A 44 0.98 -17.18 11.33
N GLY A 45 0.74 -18.27 10.58
CA GLY A 45 0.08 -19.50 11.04
C GLY A 45 0.04 -20.59 9.96
N PRO A 46 -0.69 -21.71 10.16
CA PRO A 46 -0.88 -22.72 9.13
C PRO A 46 -1.67 -22.22 7.91
N LEU A 47 -1.63 -22.94 6.79
CA LEU A 47 -2.41 -22.59 5.61
C LEU A 47 -3.93 -22.62 5.91
N HIS A 48 -4.64 -21.59 5.45
CA HIS A 48 -6.10 -21.53 5.46
C HIS A 48 -6.68 -21.67 4.03
N MET A 49 -7.99 -21.80 3.90
CA MET A 49 -8.66 -22.01 2.59
C MET A 49 -8.40 -20.90 1.56
N GLY A 50 -8.13 -19.66 2.00
CA GLY A 50 -7.67 -18.59 1.11
C GLY A 50 -6.38 -18.95 0.35
N HIS A 51 -5.40 -19.55 1.02
CA HIS A 51 -4.17 -20.03 0.39
C HIS A 51 -4.49 -21.16 -0.59
N VAL A 52 -5.25 -22.17 -0.17
CA VAL A 52 -5.63 -23.30 -1.04
C VAL A 52 -6.29 -22.81 -2.33
N LYS A 53 -7.18 -21.83 -2.24
CA LYS A 53 -7.80 -21.19 -3.40
C LYS A 53 -6.79 -20.46 -4.28
N ASN A 54 -5.93 -19.62 -3.69
CA ASN A 54 -4.97 -18.81 -4.43
C ASN A 54 -3.95 -19.70 -5.18
N TYR A 55 -3.22 -20.52 -4.44
CA TYR A 55 -2.19 -21.38 -4.99
C TYR A 55 -2.75 -22.53 -5.83
N GLY A 56 -3.97 -22.99 -5.57
CA GLY A 56 -4.63 -23.97 -6.43
C GLY A 56 -4.90 -23.41 -7.83
N ILE A 57 -5.29 -22.13 -7.95
CA ILE A 57 -5.49 -21.47 -9.24
C ILE A 57 -4.14 -21.33 -9.97
N GLY A 58 -3.11 -20.82 -9.29
CA GLY A 58 -1.76 -20.71 -9.86
C GLY A 58 -1.21 -22.05 -10.35
N ASP A 59 -1.45 -23.13 -9.59
CA ASP A 59 -1.01 -24.49 -9.91
C ASP A 59 -1.64 -25.02 -11.20
N VAL A 60 -2.96 -24.84 -11.35
CA VAL A 60 -3.68 -25.23 -12.56
C VAL A 60 -3.12 -24.51 -13.79
N VAL A 61 -2.85 -23.21 -13.68
CA VAL A 61 -2.26 -22.42 -14.78
C VAL A 61 -0.85 -22.88 -15.12
N ALA A 62 -0.01 -23.11 -14.10
CA ALA A 62 1.36 -23.58 -14.29
C ALA A 62 1.39 -24.95 -14.98
N ARG A 63 0.62 -25.92 -14.48
CA ARG A 63 0.53 -27.26 -15.08
C ARG A 63 -0.02 -27.23 -16.50
N TYR A 64 -1.03 -26.40 -16.77
CA TYR A 64 -1.53 -26.20 -18.13
C TYR A 64 -0.43 -25.72 -19.08
N ARG A 65 0.37 -24.71 -18.67
CA ARG A 65 1.47 -24.18 -19.48
C ARG A 65 2.61 -25.18 -19.68
N ILE A 66 3.00 -25.92 -18.64
CA ILE A 66 3.95 -27.03 -18.77
C ILE A 66 3.47 -28.02 -19.84
N ARG A 67 2.17 -28.35 -19.86
CA ARG A 67 1.58 -29.24 -20.87
C ARG A 67 1.51 -28.64 -22.28
N GLN A 68 1.51 -27.31 -22.41
CA GLN A 68 1.66 -26.63 -23.71
C GLN A 68 3.13 -26.59 -24.20
N GLY A 69 4.09 -27.02 -23.37
CA GLY A 69 5.51 -27.06 -23.72
C GLY A 69 6.31 -25.85 -23.25
N ASP A 70 5.73 -24.98 -22.42
CA ASP A 70 6.44 -23.85 -21.82
C ASP A 70 7.46 -24.34 -20.77
N ASN A 71 8.57 -23.61 -20.64
CA ASN A 71 9.46 -23.65 -19.48
C ASN A 71 8.88 -22.71 -18.41
N VAL A 72 8.20 -23.30 -17.42
CA VAL A 72 7.45 -22.56 -16.40
C VAL A 72 8.29 -22.39 -15.15
N PHE A 73 8.57 -21.14 -14.79
CA PHE A 73 9.08 -20.76 -13.48
C PHE A 73 7.89 -20.44 -12.56
N ARG A 74 7.77 -21.20 -11.46
CA ARG A 74 6.78 -20.96 -10.40
C ARG A 74 7.48 -21.00 -9.04
N PRO A 75 8.00 -19.86 -8.57
CA PRO A 75 8.70 -19.79 -7.30
C PRO A 75 7.71 -19.80 -6.13
N ILE A 76 8.28 -20.01 -4.95
CA ILE A 76 7.62 -19.79 -3.67
C ILE A 76 8.58 -19.02 -2.76
N GLY A 77 8.03 -18.34 -1.77
CA GLY A 77 8.81 -17.71 -0.72
C GLY A 77 7.94 -17.35 0.46
N TRP A 78 8.48 -16.58 1.40
CA TRP A 78 7.80 -16.21 2.64
C TRP A 78 7.93 -14.73 2.92
N ASP A 79 6.79 -14.06 3.08
CA ASP A 79 6.75 -12.67 3.56
C ASP A 79 6.83 -12.64 5.09
N ALA A 80 8.04 -12.80 5.61
CA ALA A 80 8.31 -13.18 6.98
C ALA A 80 8.47 -12.02 7.97
N PHE A 81 8.62 -10.79 7.50
CA PHE A 81 8.62 -9.61 8.36
C PHE A 81 7.22 -9.07 8.62
N GLY A 82 7.14 -8.12 9.56
CA GLY A 82 5.94 -7.33 9.81
C GLY A 82 5.10 -7.82 10.97
N LEU A 83 4.09 -7.01 11.29
CA LEU A 83 3.26 -7.17 12.48
C LEU A 83 2.50 -8.51 12.56
N PRO A 84 2.00 -9.13 11.47
CA PRO A 84 1.29 -10.40 11.58
C PRO A 84 2.13 -11.50 12.24
N ALA A 85 3.41 -11.62 11.86
CA ALA A 85 4.31 -12.60 12.45
C ALA A 85 4.67 -12.25 13.90
N GLU A 86 4.94 -10.97 14.17
CA GLU A 86 5.29 -10.47 15.51
C GLU A 86 4.14 -10.65 16.52
N ILE A 87 2.92 -10.24 16.16
CA ILE A 87 1.73 -10.40 17.01
C ILE A 87 1.44 -11.88 17.29
N ALA A 88 1.59 -12.73 16.27
CA ALA A 88 1.41 -14.17 16.43
C ALA A 88 2.46 -14.77 17.37
N ALA A 89 3.72 -14.35 17.26
CA ALA A 89 4.79 -14.78 18.15
C ALA A 89 4.55 -14.34 19.61
N ILE A 90 4.16 -13.08 19.83
CA ILE A 90 3.81 -12.55 21.16
C ILE A 90 2.68 -13.36 21.80
N LYS A 91 1.61 -13.66 21.03
CA LYS A 91 0.47 -14.45 21.51
C LYS A 91 0.87 -15.85 21.98
N HIS A 92 1.90 -16.44 21.39
CA HIS A 92 2.41 -17.77 21.73
C HIS A 92 3.60 -17.74 22.69
N GLY A 93 4.07 -16.56 23.10
CA GLY A 93 5.18 -16.41 24.04
C GLY A 93 6.52 -16.91 23.51
N VAL A 94 6.76 -16.80 22.20
CA VAL A 94 8.01 -17.24 21.54
C VAL A 94 8.67 -16.10 20.77
N HIS A 95 9.95 -16.27 20.43
CA HIS A 95 10.66 -15.28 19.61
C HIS A 95 10.09 -15.23 18.18
N PRO A 96 9.94 -14.05 17.53
CA PRO A 96 9.38 -13.95 16.17
C PRO A 96 10.10 -14.80 15.13
N GLN A 97 11.43 -14.90 15.19
CA GLN A 97 12.21 -15.79 14.32
C GLN A 97 11.80 -17.26 14.48
N GLU A 98 11.75 -17.75 15.73
CA GLU A 98 11.39 -19.15 16.02
C GLU A 98 9.95 -19.46 15.59
N TRP A 99 9.03 -18.51 15.78
CA TRP A 99 7.65 -18.64 15.31
C TRP A 99 7.61 -18.74 13.78
N THR A 100 8.27 -17.81 13.11
CA THR A 100 8.30 -17.71 11.65
C THR A 100 8.90 -18.96 11.02
N ASP A 101 10.06 -19.42 11.49
CA ASP A 101 10.72 -20.63 10.98
C ASP A 101 9.83 -21.87 11.15
N LYS A 102 9.15 -21.98 12.31
CA LYS A 102 8.20 -23.05 12.56
C LYS A 102 7.00 -22.99 11.61
N GLN A 103 6.43 -21.81 11.36
CA GLN A 103 5.29 -21.69 10.46
C GLN A 103 5.68 -21.93 9.01
N ILE A 104 6.85 -21.47 8.58
CA ILE A 104 7.43 -21.79 7.26
C ILE A 104 7.51 -23.31 7.10
N ALA A 105 8.13 -24.03 8.05
CA ALA A 105 8.23 -25.49 7.98
C ALA A 105 6.86 -26.19 7.88
N ILE A 106 5.86 -25.72 8.62
CA ILE A 106 4.49 -26.25 8.57
C ILE A 106 3.85 -25.95 7.20
N GLN A 107 3.88 -24.70 6.73
CA GLN A 107 3.28 -24.31 5.46
C GLN A 107 3.96 -25.03 4.28
N SER A 108 5.29 -25.18 4.30
CA SER A 108 6.03 -25.96 3.29
C SER A 108 5.53 -27.39 3.19
N GLN A 109 5.36 -28.06 4.34
CA GLN A 109 4.81 -29.43 4.36
C GLN A 109 3.36 -29.48 3.84
N GLN A 110 2.54 -28.48 4.19
CA GLN A 110 1.16 -28.41 3.73
C GLN A 110 1.08 -28.19 2.21
N PHE A 111 1.88 -27.28 1.64
CA PHE A 111 1.95 -27.09 0.19
C PHE A 111 2.38 -28.37 -0.53
N LYS A 112 3.41 -29.05 -0.02
CA LYS A 112 3.87 -30.35 -0.56
C LYS A 112 2.75 -31.40 -0.48
N SER A 113 2.03 -31.50 0.64
CA SER A 113 0.93 -32.45 0.80
C SER A 113 -0.27 -32.16 -0.12
N LEU A 114 -0.50 -30.90 -0.49
CA LEU A 114 -1.53 -30.50 -1.45
C LEU A 114 -1.11 -30.78 -2.89
N GLY A 115 0.14 -31.20 -3.13
CA GLY A 115 0.68 -31.42 -4.47
C GLY A 115 0.83 -30.13 -5.28
N ILE A 116 0.93 -28.98 -4.61
CA ILE A 116 1.15 -27.69 -5.26
C ILE A 116 2.58 -27.65 -5.82
N HIS A 117 2.68 -27.37 -7.11
CA HIS A 117 3.87 -27.47 -7.94
C HIS A 117 4.67 -26.16 -7.87
N ASN A 118 5.59 -26.06 -6.91
CA ASN A 118 6.50 -24.93 -6.73
C ASN A 118 7.96 -25.34 -6.98
N ASP A 119 8.74 -24.43 -7.56
CA ASP A 119 10.19 -24.53 -7.64
C ASP A 119 10.80 -24.16 -6.28
N TRP A 120 10.99 -25.17 -5.44
CA TRP A 120 11.58 -25.02 -4.10
C TRP A 120 13.07 -24.67 -4.13
N SER A 121 13.75 -24.83 -5.26
CA SER A 121 15.16 -24.41 -5.38
C SER A 121 15.31 -22.88 -5.37
N SER A 122 14.23 -22.18 -5.72
CA SER A 122 14.12 -20.72 -5.73
C SER A 122 13.47 -20.14 -4.46
N GLU A 123 13.34 -20.93 -3.39
CA GLU A 123 12.72 -20.50 -2.13
C GLU A 123 13.44 -19.29 -1.53
N ILE A 124 12.69 -18.24 -1.21
CA ILE A 124 13.19 -17.05 -0.52
C ILE A 124 12.44 -16.79 0.78
N ASN A 125 13.13 -16.18 1.75
CA ASN A 125 12.53 -15.71 2.99
C ASN A 125 12.91 -14.23 3.19
N THR A 126 11.92 -13.35 3.31
CA THR A 126 12.20 -11.90 3.44
C THR A 126 12.91 -11.52 4.72
N SER A 127 12.88 -12.38 5.75
CA SER A 127 13.61 -12.17 7.01
C SER A 127 15.07 -12.65 6.98
N ASP A 128 15.51 -13.30 5.91
CA ASP A 128 16.91 -13.73 5.75
C ASP A 128 17.83 -12.53 5.43
N PRO A 129 18.95 -12.35 6.15
CA PRO A 129 19.97 -11.36 5.81
C PRO A 129 20.44 -11.38 4.35
N GLU A 130 20.53 -12.55 3.72
CA GLU A 130 20.93 -12.66 2.31
C GLU A 130 19.89 -12.07 1.36
N TYR A 131 18.63 -11.99 1.79
CA TYR A 131 17.55 -11.31 1.08
C TYR A 131 17.53 -9.80 1.41
N TYR A 132 17.27 -9.44 2.67
CA TYR A 132 16.97 -8.04 3.01
C TYR A 132 18.16 -7.09 2.89
N ARG A 133 19.41 -7.60 2.80
CA ARG A 133 20.56 -6.75 2.47
C ARG A 133 20.38 -6.00 1.16
N TRP A 134 19.65 -6.57 0.20
CA TRP A 134 19.34 -5.93 -1.07
C TRP A 134 18.28 -4.84 -0.92
N ASN A 135 17.32 -5.02 0.00
CA ASN A 135 16.37 -3.97 0.37
C ASN A 135 17.08 -2.80 1.05
N GLN A 136 17.99 -3.06 1.98
CA GLN A 136 18.83 -2.02 2.62
C GLN A 136 19.67 -1.28 1.58
N TRP A 137 20.32 -2.01 0.67
CA TRP A 137 21.08 -1.42 -0.42
C TRP A 137 20.21 -0.56 -1.35
N LEU A 138 19.04 -1.05 -1.76
CA LEU A 138 18.12 -0.31 -2.62
C LEU A 138 17.62 0.97 -1.92
N PHE A 139 17.29 0.88 -0.64
CA PHE A 139 16.89 2.04 0.16
C PHE A 139 17.99 3.11 0.17
N LEU A 140 19.25 2.72 0.38
CA LEU A 140 20.38 3.64 0.31
C LEU A 140 20.51 4.28 -1.08
N LYS A 141 20.27 3.52 -2.15
CA LYS A 141 20.25 4.08 -3.51
C LYS A 141 19.12 5.06 -3.75
N LEU A 142 17.92 4.79 -3.24
CA LEU A 142 16.81 5.74 -3.28
C LEU A 142 17.13 7.00 -2.46
N TYR A 143 17.75 6.86 -1.30
CA TYR A 143 18.17 7.98 -0.46
C TYR A 143 19.22 8.85 -1.15
N GLU A 144 20.27 8.25 -1.72
CA GLU A 144 21.31 8.95 -2.49
C GLU A 144 20.72 9.79 -3.64
N HIS A 145 19.59 9.36 -4.21
CA HIS A 145 18.90 10.05 -5.31
C HIS A 145 17.73 10.94 -4.87
N GLY A 146 17.55 11.18 -3.56
CA GLY A 146 16.47 12.01 -3.02
C GLY A 146 15.06 11.42 -3.21
N LEU A 147 14.97 10.11 -3.44
CA LEU A 147 13.72 9.35 -3.56
C LEU A 147 13.32 8.68 -2.24
N ALA A 148 14.22 8.57 -1.28
CA ALA A 148 13.90 8.31 0.12
C ALA A 148 14.32 9.55 0.94
N TYR A 149 13.50 9.97 1.89
CA TYR A 149 13.80 11.14 2.72
C TYR A 149 13.12 11.04 4.08
N GLN A 150 13.62 11.80 5.05
CA GLN A 150 13.05 11.89 6.38
C GLN A 150 12.39 13.25 6.59
N THR A 151 11.18 13.28 7.14
CA THR A 151 10.49 14.52 7.48
C THR A 151 9.54 14.30 8.65
N GLU A 152 9.22 15.37 9.37
CA GLU A 152 8.17 15.36 10.38
C GLU A 152 6.82 15.50 9.67
N ARG A 153 5.96 14.52 9.90
CA ARG A 153 4.59 14.50 9.40
C ARG A 153 3.65 13.97 10.47
N SER A 154 2.40 14.41 10.41
CA SER A 154 1.33 13.69 11.09
C SER A 154 1.20 12.33 10.40
N VAL A 155 1.36 11.25 11.17
CA VAL A 155 1.22 9.89 10.65
C VAL A 155 0.07 9.20 11.35
N ASN A 156 -0.57 8.28 10.65
CA ASN A 156 -1.58 7.40 11.22
C ASN A 156 -0.89 6.52 12.27
N TRP A 157 -1.35 6.57 13.51
CA TRP A 157 -0.81 5.78 14.62
C TRP A 157 -1.90 4.88 15.18
N CYS A 158 -1.61 3.58 15.27
CA CYS A 158 -2.50 2.63 15.94
C CYS A 158 -2.10 2.51 17.42
N PRO A 159 -2.93 2.97 18.38
CA PRO A 159 -2.59 2.91 19.80
C PRO A 159 -2.61 1.48 20.36
N GLN A 160 -3.31 0.55 19.70
CA GLN A 160 -3.31 -0.85 20.13
C GLN A 160 -2.08 -1.61 19.63
N CYS A 161 -1.71 -1.43 18.35
CA CYS A 161 -0.53 -2.06 17.76
C CYS A 161 0.78 -1.35 18.11
N GLN A 162 0.72 -0.12 18.64
CA GLN A 162 1.89 0.71 18.96
C GLN A 162 2.83 0.90 17.76
N THR A 163 2.24 1.19 16.59
CA THR A 163 2.99 1.39 15.34
C THR A 163 2.37 2.48 14.47
N THR A 164 3.15 2.97 13.52
CA THR A 164 2.67 3.79 12.41
C THR A 164 2.00 2.93 11.33
N LEU A 165 0.99 3.49 10.66
CA LEU A 165 0.30 2.90 9.53
C LEU A 165 0.44 3.79 8.28
N ALA A 166 0.67 3.20 7.12
CA ALA A 166 0.53 3.88 5.84
C ALA A 166 -0.94 4.20 5.56
N ASN A 167 -1.22 5.14 4.65
CA ASN A 167 -2.62 5.47 4.29
C ASN A 167 -3.37 4.27 3.73
N GLU A 168 -2.67 3.38 3.03
CA GLU A 168 -3.17 2.11 2.49
C GLU A 168 -3.62 1.13 3.59
N GLU A 169 -3.08 1.26 4.81
CA GLU A 169 -3.35 0.37 5.95
C GLU A 169 -4.46 0.92 6.88
N VAL A 170 -5.09 2.04 6.49
CA VAL A 170 -6.20 2.68 7.20
C VAL A 170 -7.50 2.46 6.43
N ILE A 171 -8.41 1.69 7.02
CA ILE A 171 -9.71 1.35 6.42
C ILE A 171 -10.80 2.05 7.22
N ALA A 172 -11.49 3.00 6.58
CA ALA A 172 -12.58 3.77 7.19
C ALA A 172 -12.20 4.41 8.55
N GLY A 173 -10.98 4.94 8.67
CA GLY A 173 -10.47 5.58 9.90
C GLY A 173 -9.99 4.61 10.97
N ALA A 174 -9.92 3.31 10.69
CA ALA A 174 -9.44 2.29 11.60
C ALA A 174 -8.25 1.51 11.03
N CYS A 175 -7.45 0.91 11.93
CA CYS A 175 -6.37 0.00 11.58
C CYS A 175 -6.91 -1.22 10.85
N GLU A 176 -6.36 -1.55 9.66
CA GLU A 176 -6.75 -2.74 8.87
C GLU A 176 -6.65 -4.08 9.63
N ARG A 177 -5.88 -4.11 10.74
CA ARG A 177 -5.47 -5.34 11.44
C ARG A 177 -6.28 -5.63 12.68
N CYS A 178 -6.64 -4.59 13.43
CA CYS A 178 -7.23 -4.72 14.76
C CYS A 178 -8.48 -3.85 14.96
N ASP A 179 -8.93 -3.16 13.90
CA ASP A 179 -10.13 -2.32 13.87
C ASP A 179 -10.13 -1.16 14.89
N THR A 180 -8.99 -0.89 15.53
CA THR A 180 -8.82 0.24 16.44
C THR A 180 -8.80 1.54 15.63
N GLU A 181 -9.55 2.53 16.11
CA GLU A 181 -9.52 3.89 15.58
C GLU A 181 -8.09 4.44 15.58
N ILE A 182 -7.67 5.01 14.45
CA ILE A 182 -6.34 5.60 14.32
C ILE A 182 -6.32 6.98 14.94
N ILE A 183 -5.19 7.33 15.55
CA ILE A 183 -4.92 8.71 15.97
C ILE A 183 -3.81 9.28 15.11
N GLU A 184 -3.86 10.59 14.92
CA GLU A 184 -2.78 11.32 14.27
C GLU A 184 -1.69 11.66 15.29
N LYS A 185 -0.43 11.37 14.93
CA LYS A 185 0.73 11.66 15.78
C LYS A 185 1.85 12.29 14.95
N PRO A 186 2.40 13.45 15.36
CA PRO A 186 3.58 14.01 14.71
C PRO A 186 4.78 13.12 15.00
N LEU A 187 5.40 12.57 13.94
CA LEU A 187 6.58 11.74 14.04
C LEU A 187 7.54 12.04 12.89
N GLN A 188 8.83 12.05 13.22
CA GLN A 188 9.90 12.06 12.23
C GLN A 188 10.01 10.66 11.61
N GLN A 189 9.61 10.50 10.34
CA GLN A 189 9.52 9.21 9.65
C GLN A 189 10.23 9.21 8.30
N TRP A 190 10.53 8.01 7.79
CA TRP A 190 11.05 7.81 6.44
C TRP A 190 9.92 7.69 5.43
N PHE A 191 10.06 8.36 4.29
CA PHE A 191 9.12 8.32 3.19
C PHE A 191 9.83 7.99 1.88
N LEU A 192 9.14 7.24 1.03
CA LEU A 192 9.52 7.07 -0.37
C LEU A 192 8.74 8.08 -1.21
N LYS A 193 9.42 8.82 -2.07
CA LYS A 193 8.85 9.85 -2.95
C LYS A 193 8.11 9.23 -4.14
N ILE A 194 7.14 8.35 -3.86
CA ILE A 194 6.32 7.67 -4.87
C ILE A 194 5.54 8.67 -5.73
N THR A 195 5.22 9.85 -5.19
CA THR A 195 4.58 10.96 -5.92
C THR A 195 5.41 11.45 -7.10
N ALA A 196 6.75 11.31 -7.08
CA ALA A 196 7.59 11.59 -8.25
C ALA A 196 7.32 10.66 -9.44
N TYR A 197 6.64 9.53 -9.20
CA TYR A 197 6.25 8.53 -10.19
C TYR A 197 4.74 8.45 -10.40
N ALA A 198 3.92 9.31 -9.78
CA ALA A 198 2.46 9.22 -9.85
C ALA A 198 1.92 9.26 -11.30
N ASP A 199 2.44 10.15 -12.14
CA ASP A 199 2.04 10.23 -13.55
C ASP A 199 2.45 8.99 -14.34
N ALA A 200 3.64 8.45 -14.08
CA ALA A 200 4.15 7.24 -14.72
C ALA A 200 3.32 6.01 -14.32
N LEU A 201 2.99 5.89 -13.02
CA LEU A 201 2.11 4.84 -12.50
C LEU A 201 0.72 4.93 -13.12
N LEU A 202 0.14 6.13 -13.21
CA LEU A 202 -1.18 6.34 -13.79
C LEU A 202 -1.22 5.99 -15.28
N LYS A 203 -0.23 6.47 -16.04
CA LYS A 203 -0.10 6.16 -17.47
C LYS A 203 0.16 4.67 -17.71
N GLY A 204 0.98 4.04 -16.87
CA GLY A 204 1.30 2.62 -16.99
C GLY A 204 0.08 1.71 -16.89
N LEU A 205 -1.02 2.15 -16.26
CA LEU A 205 -2.29 1.40 -16.23
C LEU A 205 -2.91 1.21 -17.62
N ASP A 206 -2.64 2.10 -18.57
CA ASP A 206 -3.14 2.00 -19.94
C ASP A 206 -2.39 0.91 -20.74
N ASP A 207 -1.15 0.64 -20.36
CA ASP A 207 -0.28 -0.38 -20.98
C ASP A 207 -0.49 -1.79 -20.39
N LEU A 208 -1.52 -1.99 -19.55
CA LEU A 208 -1.87 -3.26 -18.92
C LEU A 208 -3.18 -3.84 -19.47
N PRO A 209 -3.19 -4.38 -20.71
CA PRO A 209 -4.42 -4.84 -21.37
C PRO A 209 -5.07 -6.05 -20.68
N ASN A 210 -4.26 -6.89 -20.02
CA ASN A 210 -4.71 -8.11 -19.36
C ASN A 210 -5.08 -7.91 -17.89
N TRP A 211 -5.00 -6.68 -17.37
CA TRP A 211 -5.40 -6.38 -16.00
C TRP A 211 -6.90 -6.10 -15.91
N PRO A 212 -7.60 -6.61 -14.87
CA PRO A 212 -9.02 -6.33 -14.69
C PRO A 212 -9.30 -4.83 -14.55
N ASP A 213 -10.31 -4.33 -15.26
CA ASP A 213 -10.66 -2.90 -15.24
C ASP A 213 -11.00 -2.39 -13.84
N ARG A 214 -11.63 -3.22 -13.01
CA ARG A 214 -11.90 -2.89 -11.61
C ARG A 214 -10.62 -2.52 -10.85
N VAL A 215 -9.54 -3.27 -11.03
CA VAL A 215 -8.25 -3.01 -10.35
C VAL A 215 -7.62 -1.73 -10.87
N LYS A 216 -7.61 -1.54 -12.21
CA LYS A 216 -7.10 -0.30 -12.81
C LYS A 216 -7.88 0.93 -12.33
N THR A 217 -9.21 0.85 -12.26
CA THR A 217 -10.06 1.94 -11.76
C THR A 217 -9.79 2.25 -10.29
N MET A 218 -9.64 1.22 -9.43
CA MET A 218 -9.25 1.42 -8.03
C MET A 218 -7.91 2.15 -7.91
N GLN A 219 -6.91 1.76 -8.70
CA GLN A 219 -5.59 2.42 -8.74
C GLN A 219 -5.67 3.87 -9.25
N ARG A 220 -6.46 4.14 -10.31
CA ARG A 220 -6.67 5.52 -10.80
C ARG A 220 -7.30 6.41 -9.74
N HIS A 221 -8.32 5.91 -9.04
CA HIS A 221 -8.96 6.65 -7.96
C HIS A 221 -8.02 6.85 -6.77
N TRP A 222 -7.21 5.86 -6.43
CA TRP A 222 -6.20 5.95 -5.36
C TRP A 222 -5.14 7.02 -5.66
N ILE A 223 -4.58 7.02 -6.87
CA ILE A 223 -3.59 8.02 -7.30
C ILE A 223 -4.23 9.42 -7.35
N GLY A 224 -5.51 9.52 -7.77
CA GLY A 224 -6.31 10.72 -7.60
C GLY A 224 -5.81 11.95 -8.36
N ARG A 225 -5.12 11.76 -9.49
CA ARG A 225 -4.57 12.87 -10.30
C ARG A 225 -5.69 13.83 -10.70
N SER A 226 -5.47 15.10 -10.42
CA SER A 226 -6.39 16.18 -10.73
C SER A 226 -5.64 17.32 -11.39
N GLU A 227 -6.26 17.93 -12.41
CA GLU A 227 -5.75 19.16 -13.05
C GLU A 227 -6.64 20.33 -12.62
N GLY A 228 -6.03 21.48 -12.37
CA GLY A 228 -6.69 22.62 -11.77
C GLY A 228 -5.86 23.89 -11.88
N ALA A 229 -6.24 24.89 -11.09
CA ALA A 229 -5.53 26.16 -11.02
C ALA A 229 -5.19 26.49 -9.57
N GLU A 230 -4.01 27.08 -9.38
CA GLU A 230 -3.71 27.87 -8.20
C GLU A 230 -4.32 29.25 -8.34
N VAL A 231 -5.09 29.65 -7.34
CA VAL A 231 -5.74 30.96 -7.26
C VAL A 231 -5.14 31.70 -6.07
N PHE A 232 -4.68 32.91 -6.33
CA PHE A 232 -4.03 33.73 -5.34
C PHE A 232 -5.00 34.77 -4.78
N PHE A 233 -5.31 34.64 -3.48
CA PHE A 233 -6.05 35.62 -2.71
C PHE A 233 -5.08 36.48 -1.89
N THR A 234 -5.47 37.68 -1.51
CA THR A 234 -4.64 38.58 -0.70
C THR A 234 -5.29 38.83 0.64
N ILE A 235 -4.56 38.67 1.74
CA ILE A 235 -5.03 39.05 3.08
C ILE A 235 -4.55 40.48 3.35
N PRO A 236 -5.45 41.49 3.40
CA PRO A 236 -5.06 42.89 3.41
C PRO A 236 -4.22 43.28 4.63
N ASP A 237 -4.57 42.78 5.82
CA ASP A 237 -3.92 43.19 7.07
C ASP A 237 -2.48 42.68 7.22
N GLN A 238 -2.09 41.68 6.42
CA GLN A 238 -0.78 41.03 6.52
C GLN A 238 0.04 41.16 5.24
N GLU A 239 -0.55 41.72 4.16
CA GLU A 239 -0.02 41.64 2.79
C GLU A 239 0.38 40.22 2.36
N THR A 240 -0.19 39.20 3.01
CA THR A 240 0.10 37.79 2.77
C THR A 240 -0.73 37.29 1.59
N GLN A 241 -0.06 36.62 0.65
CA GLN A 241 -0.72 35.90 -0.43
C GLN A 241 -1.19 34.53 0.09
N LEU A 242 -2.49 34.26 -0.02
CA LEU A 242 -3.10 32.97 0.29
C LEU A 242 -3.33 32.22 -1.03
N THR A 243 -2.60 31.13 -1.23
CA THR A 243 -2.73 30.28 -2.42
C THR A 243 -3.72 29.16 -2.17
N VAL A 244 -4.73 29.07 -3.03
CA VAL A 244 -5.75 28.01 -3.02
C VAL A 244 -5.62 27.17 -4.28
N PHE A 245 -5.77 25.85 -4.18
CA PHE A 245 -5.91 24.99 -5.36
C PHE A 245 -7.38 24.64 -5.61
N THR A 246 -7.79 24.65 -6.88
CA THR A 246 -9.13 24.18 -7.30
C THR A 246 -9.08 23.46 -8.65
N THR A 247 -9.84 22.38 -8.77
CA THR A 247 -10.10 21.68 -10.05
C THR A 247 -11.23 22.32 -10.85
N ARG A 248 -11.92 23.31 -10.28
CA ARG A 248 -13.05 24.04 -10.88
C ARG A 248 -12.79 25.54 -10.94
N PRO A 249 -11.77 26.01 -11.70
CA PRO A 249 -11.50 27.43 -11.84
C PRO A 249 -12.65 28.19 -12.53
N ASP A 250 -13.50 27.48 -13.27
CA ASP A 250 -14.72 28.03 -13.90
C ASP A 250 -15.71 28.60 -12.88
N THR A 251 -15.70 28.12 -11.63
CA THR A 251 -16.63 28.54 -10.58
C THR A 251 -16.07 29.66 -9.69
N LEU A 252 -14.91 30.23 -10.04
CA LEU A 252 -14.20 31.21 -9.21
C LEU A 252 -15.07 32.41 -8.79
N PHE A 253 -15.93 32.93 -9.67
CA PHE A 253 -16.83 34.04 -9.33
C PHE A 253 -17.88 33.70 -8.25
N GLY A 254 -18.13 32.42 -8.00
CA GLY A 254 -19.07 31.95 -6.99
C GLY A 254 -18.45 31.70 -5.61
N VAL A 255 -17.17 32.04 -5.42
CA VAL A 255 -16.49 31.82 -4.13
C VAL A 255 -17.15 32.66 -3.05
N THR A 256 -17.65 32.00 -2.01
CA THR A 256 -18.31 32.64 -0.86
C THR A 256 -17.51 32.54 0.44
N PHE A 257 -16.54 31.62 0.52
CA PHE A 257 -15.59 31.49 1.63
C PHE A 257 -14.33 30.75 1.18
N ILE A 258 -13.27 30.79 2.00
CA ILE A 258 -12.08 29.96 1.87
C ILE A 258 -11.96 29.12 3.13
N ALA A 259 -11.63 27.84 3.00
CA ALA A 259 -11.37 26.94 4.12
C ALA A 259 -9.89 26.54 4.16
N LEU A 260 -9.31 26.60 5.35
CA LEU A 260 -7.93 26.22 5.66
C LEU A 260 -7.91 24.94 6.49
N SER A 261 -6.82 24.19 6.35
CA SER A 261 -6.47 23.16 7.32
C SER A 261 -6.20 23.77 8.70
N SER A 262 -6.53 23.05 9.77
CA SER A 262 -6.18 23.43 11.15
C SER A 262 -4.66 23.59 11.33
N ASP A 263 -3.87 22.87 10.53
CA ASP A 263 -2.42 22.95 10.55
C ASP A 263 -1.82 24.05 9.67
N HIS A 264 -2.66 24.79 8.92
CA HIS A 264 -2.19 25.82 7.99
C HIS A 264 -1.48 26.96 8.75
N PRO A 265 -0.34 27.48 8.27
CA PRO A 265 0.42 28.54 8.97
C PRO A 265 -0.43 29.76 9.36
N ILE A 266 -1.33 30.19 8.48
CA ILE A 266 -2.27 31.29 8.75
C ILE A 266 -3.22 30.94 9.90
N ALA A 267 -3.78 29.73 9.94
CA ALA A 267 -4.67 29.28 11.02
C ALA A 267 -3.93 29.29 12.37
N LYS A 268 -2.68 28.80 12.40
CA LYS A 268 -1.82 28.84 13.58
C LYS A 268 -1.54 30.26 14.05
N GLN A 269 -1.26 31.17 13.11
CA GLN A 269 -0.95 32.57 13.41
C GLN A 269 -2.12 33.32 14.07
N VAL A 270 -3.35 33.05 13.62
CA VAL A 270 -4.56 33.66 14.21
C VAL A 270 -5.11 32.88 15.42
N GLY A 271 -4.40 31.83 15.85
CA GLY A 271 -4.78 31.02 17.01
C GLY A 271 -6.05 30.19 16.80
N CYS A 272 -6.38 29.87 15.54
CA CYS A 272 -7.58 29.14 15.18
C CYS A 272 -7.27 27.65 15.05
N TYR A 273 -7.61 26.88 16.09
CA TYR A 273 -7.48 25.43 16.13
C TYR A 273 -8.86 24.80 16.34
N LEU A 274 -9.21 23.81 15.52
CA LEU A 274 -10.41 23.01 15.75
C LEU A 274 -10.19 22.11 16.95
N ARG A 275 -11.17 22.07 17.85
CA ARG A 275 -11.21 21.10 18.95
C ARG A 275 -11.84 19.80 18.48
N GLU A 276 -11.70 18.78 19.31
CA GLU A 276 -12.31 17.47 19.09
C GLU A 276 -13.83 17.61 18.86
N ASN A 277 -14.32 17.15 17.71
CA ASN A 277 -15.70 17.27 17.19
C ASN A 277 -16.13 18.64 16.61
N GLU A 278 -15.24 19.61 16.46
CA GLU A 278 -15.55 20.85 15.72
C GLU A 278 -15.29 20.66 14.22
N THR A 279 -16.29 20.95 13.39
CA THR A 279 -16.18 20.79 11.92
C THR A 279 -15.70 22.05 11.21
N GLY A 280 -15.81 23.21 11.86
CA GLY A 280 -15.32 24.46 11.30
C GLY A 280 -15.37 25.64 12.27
N MET A 281 -14.52 26.64 12.00
CA MET A 281 -14.40 27.86 12.81
C MET A 281 -14.07 29.08 11.93
N ASP A 282 -14.80 30.18 12.11
CA ASP A 282 -14.48 31.46 11.46
C ASP A 282 -13.18 32.01 12.05
N THR A 283 -12.22 32.34 11.19
CA THR A 283 -10.93 32.90 11.62
C THR A 283 -10.99 34.38 11.97
N GLY A 284 -12.10 35.06 11.63
CA GLY A 284 -12.27 36.50 11.77
C GLY A 284 -11.56 37.31 10.68
N ILE A 285 -10.58 36.74 9.99
CA ILE A 285 -9.87 37.39 8.89
C ILE A 285 -10.58 37.17 7.55
N ARG A 286 -10.28 38.06 6.59
CA ARG A 286 -10.88 38.07 5.25
C ARG A 286 -9.78 38.12 4.19
N ALA A 287 -10.03 37.44 3.08
CA ALA A 287 -9.21 37.49 1.88
C ALA A 287 -9.89 38.34 0.81
N ILE A 288 -9.12 39.06 0.00
CA ILE A 288 -9.63 39.80 -1.15
C ILE A 288 -9.71 38.85 -2.33
N HIS A 289 -10.90 38.73 -2.92
CA HIS A 289 -11.11 37.98 -4.13
C HIS A 289 -10.32 38.60 -5.31
N PRO A 290 -9.50 37.84 -6.07
CA PRO A 290 -8.59 38.41 -7.07
C PRO A 290 -9.31 39.15 -8.21
N ILE A 291 -10.52 38.72 -8.57
CA ILE A 291 -11.33 39.33 -9.64
C ILE A 291 -12.35 40.35 -9.12
N THR A 292 -13.35 39.92 -8.33
CA THR A 292 -14.44 40.79 -7.83
C THR A 292 -13.97 41.85 -6.83
N LYS A 293 -12.80 41.67 -6.21
CA LYS A 293 -12.26 42.52 -5.13
C LYS A 293 -13.10 42.53 -3.86
N GLU A 294 -14.04 41.60 -3.71
CA GLU A 294 -14.85 41.44 -2.52
C GLU A 294 -14.08 40.76 -1.38
N ASN A 295 -14.52 41.01 -0.14
CA ASN A 295 -13.98 40.37 1.06
C ASN A 295 -14.60 38.99 1.26
N ILE A 296 -13.77 37.96 1.25
CA ILE A 296 -14.15 36.56 1.39
C ILE A 296 -13.80 36.07 2.81
N PRO A 297 -14.76 35.51 3.57
CA PRO A 297 -14.50 34.81 4.83
C PRO A 297 -13.41 33.76 4.71
N ILE A 298 -12.49 33.71 5.67
CA ILE A 298 -11.59 32.57 5.84
C ILE A 298 -12.05 31.77 7.05
N TRP A 299 -12.18 30.46 6.87
CA TRP A 299 -12.57 29.49 7.90
C TRP A 299 -11.46 28.46 8.07
N VAL A 300 -11.36 27.86 9.24
CA VAL A 300 -10.71 26.56 9.42
C VAL A 300 -11.79 25.49 9.28
N ALA A 301 -11.51 24.40 8.57
CA ALA A 301 -12.45 23.29 8.43
C ALA A 301 -11.74 21.94 8.55
N ASP A 302 -12.42 20.96 9.12
CA ASP A 302 -11.89 19.62 9.41
C ASP A 302 -11.58 18.79 8.16
N TYR A 303 -12.32 19.02 7.07
CA TYR A 303 -12.15 18.31 5.81
C TYR A 303 -10.96 18.80 4.96
N VAL A 304 -10.28 19.89 5.36
CA VAL A 304 -9.12 20.43 4.64
C VAL A 304 -7.83 19.91 5.26
N LEU A 305 -7.11 19.09 4.49
CA LEU A 305 -5.87 18.45 4.95
C LEU A 305 -4.65 19.24 4.46
N MET A 306 -3.68 19.49 5.34
CA MET A 306 -2.47 20.26 5.01
C MET A 306 -1.61 19.57 3.95
N ASP A 307 -1.62 18.23 3.91
CA ASP A 307 -0.86 17.44 2.94
C ASP A 307 -1.56 17.32 1.57
N TYR A 308 -2.76 17.91 1.39
CA TYR A 308 -3.46 17.93 0.11
C TYR A 308 -3.45 19.34 -0.52
N GLY A 309 -2.81 19.46 -1.69
CA GLY A 309 -2.67 20.74 -2.39
C GLY A 309 -1.86 21.75 -1.58
N THR A 310 -2.44 22.93 -1.34
CA THR A 310 -1.81 24.00 -0.56
C THR A 310 -2.25 24.03 0.90
N GLY A 311 -3.11 23.09 1.33
CA GLY A 311 -3.77 23.15 2.64
C GLY A 311 -4.87 24.22 2.74
N ALA A 312 -5.32 24.76 1.61
CA ALA A 312 -6.36 25.76 1.49
C ALA A 312 -7.25 25.51 0.25
N VAL A 313 -8.57 25.62 0.41
CA VAL A 313 -9.58 25.38 -0.64
C VAL A 313 -10.61 26.51 -0.71
N MET A 314 -11.15 26.80 -1.89
CA MET A 314 -12.23 27.77 -2.06
C MET A 314 -13.60 27.08 -1.97
N GLY A 315 -14.54 27.71 -1.26
CA GLY A 315 -15.91 27.25 -1.11
C GLY A 315 -16.86 27.91 -2.10
N VAL A 316 -17.50 27.09 -2.94
CA VAL A 316 -18.55 27.49 -3.88
C VAL A 316 -19.79 26.61 -3.65
N PRO A 317 -20.69 26.99 -2.72
CA PRO A 317 -21.89 26.23 -2.36
C PRO A 317 -22.91 26.03 -3.49
#